data_AF-A0A8U0P4R3-F1
#
_entry.id   AF-A0A8U0P4R3-F1
#
_cell.length_a   1.000
_cell.length_b   1.000
_cell.length_c   1.000
_cell.angle_alpha   90.00
_cell.angle_beta   90.00
_cell.angle_gamma   90.00
#
_symmetry.space_group_name_H-M   'P 1'
#
loop_
_entity.id
_entity.type
_entity.pdbx_description
1 polymer ?
#
loop_
_entity_poly.entity_id
_entity_poly.type
_entity_poly.pdbx_seq_one_letter_code
_entity_poly.pdbx_strand_id
1 'polypeptide(L)'
;MMKNFSNSPLHNNQAPNHIRDWNNKKFGFLSAVLLRFSLRGYGFCMASLFIFCFGSLFYQLNGGPPNILLDIRQYLGESTYLDDHGPPAPRVLPFPSQVVYNRVGKCGSRTVVILLRLLAERHQFNLVSSDIHNKTRLTKHEQDINVCILENYPECSNPRLFYIIPYFCGQHPQCREPGQWALERAKQNVLENFLIVGILEELEDVLLLLERLLPHYFTDVLNIYKSPDYRKMGNMTGTVRKHTPTLEALQVLYHRMRYEYDFYNFIRDQFHLMKKKIGLKSVSRPPSHQASFLRDLSLRTPEPLDEDEELETDLEDANSWLVQP
;
A
#
# COMPACT_ATOMS: atom_id res chain seq x y z
N MET A 1 16.32 35.59 43.51
CA MET A 1 17.63 36.26 43.40
C MET A 1 17.73 36.80 41.97
N MET A 2 17.27 38.04 41.76
CA MET A 2 18.05 39.20 41.23
C MET A 2 18.57 38.99 39.79
N LYS A 3 18.39 39.87 38.79
CA LYS A 3 17.79 41.22 38.68
C LYS A 3 17.66 41.54 37.17
N ASN A 4 16.63 42.33 36.83
CA ASN A 4 16.53 43.12 35.58
C ASN A 4 17.70 44.11 35.45
N PHE A 5 18.05 44.50 34.22
CA PHE A 5 18.48 45.86 33.91
C PHE A 5 18.07 46.27 32.49
N SER A 6 17.17 47.25 32.43
CA SER A 6 17.02 48.20 31.34
C SER A 6 18.08 49.30 31.47
N ASN A 7 18.51 49.89 30.36
CA ASN A 7 18.75 51.35 30.26
C ASN A 7 19.05 51.77 28.82
N SER A 8 18.26 52.75 28.36
CA SER A 8 18.58 53.67 27.26
C SER A 8 19.49 54.80 27.77
N PRO A 9 20.04 55.61 26.86
CA PRO A 9 20.04 57.05 27.11
C PRO A 9 19.59 57.89 25.90
N LEU A 10 19.07 59.07 26.25
CA LEU A 10 18.60 60.19 25.43
C LEU A 10 19.74 60.90 24.66
N HIS A 11 19.41 61.48 23.50
CA HIS A 11 19.89 62.83 23.16
C HIS A 11 18.93 63.59 22.22
N ASN A 12 19.01 64.92 22.35
CA ASN A 12 18.01 65.95 22.08
C ASN A 12 18.16 66.64 20.71
N ASN A 13 17.05 67.26 20.27
CA ASN A 13 16.91 68.48 19.45
C ASN A 13 17.48 68.59 18.03
N GLN A 14 16.62 68.87 17.04
CA GLN A 14 16.35 70.21 16.44
C GLN A 14 15.82 70.07 15.00
N ALA A 15 14.67 70.68 14.71
CA ALA A 15 14.18 70.95 13.36
C ALA A 15 14.83 72.23 12.79
N PRO A 16 14.80 72.42 11.47
CA PRO A 16 14.11 73.61 10.98
C PRO A 16 13.17 73.36 9.80
N ASN A 17 12.18 74.24 9.76
CA ASN A 17 11.08 74.36 8.82
C ASN A 17 11.51 74.74 7.41
N HIS A 18 10.75 74.28 6.42
CA HIS A 18 10.40 75.10 5.26
C HIS A 18 8.93 74.86 4.89
N ILE A 19 8.08 75.82 5.23
CA ILE A 19 6.72 76.00 4.72
C ILE A 19 6.73 77.27 3.88
N ARG A 20 6.10 77.21 2.70
CA ARG A 20 5.58 78.35 1.95
C ARG A 20 4.31 77.83 1.27
N ASP A 21 3.14 78.09 1.87
CA ASP A 21 2.13 79.10 1.48
C ASP A 21 1.63 78.92 0.02
N TRP A 22 0.33 78.94 -0.32
CA TRP A 22 -0.73 79.79 0.20
C TRP A 22 -2.14 79.31 -0.22
N ASN A 23 -3.10 79.59 0.67
CA ASN A 23 -4.57 79.54 0.69
C ASN A 23 -5.45 79.43 -0.58
N ASN A 24 -6.43 78.52 -0.50
CA ASN A 24 -7.88 78.77 -0.27
C ASN A 24 -8.64 79.82 -1.12
N LYS A 25 -9.62 79.39 -1.95
CA LYS A 25 -10.99 79.97 -2.04
C LYS A 25 -11.94 79.23 -3.01
N LYS A 26 -13.03 78.71 -2.42
CA LYS A 26 -14.48 78.78 -2.79
C LYS A 26 -15.01 78.34 -4.19
N PHE A 27 -15.95 77.38 -4.09
CA PHE A 27 -17.31 77.32 -4.69
C PHE A 27 -17.53 77.08 -6.20
N GLY A 28 -18.25 75.99 -6.50
CA GLY A 28 -19.42 76.07 -7.38
C GLY A 28 -19.37 75.42 -8.78
N PHE A 29 -19.95 74.23 -8.88
CA PHE A 29 -20.90 73.74 -9.91
C PHE A 29 -20.47 73.59 -11.39
N LEU A 30 -21.07 72.57 -12.03
CA LEU A 30 -21.00 72.13 -13.46
C LEU A 30 -19.74 71.30 -13.77
N SER A 31 -19.78 70.14 -14.45
CA SER A 31 -20.79 69.46 -15.24
C SER A 31 -20.28 68.04 -15.57
N ALA A 32 -21.20 67.07 -15.60
CA ALA A 32 -21.19 65.86 -16.42
C ALA A 32 -19.89 65.04 -16.55
N VAL A 33 -19.75 64.00 -15.73
CA VAL A 33 -19.20 62.71 -16.21
C VAL A 33 -20.34 61.70 -16.18
N LEU A 34 -21.06 61.64 -17.31
CA LEU A 34 -21.95 60.54 -17.64
C LEU A 34 -21.14 59.24 -17.60
N LEU A 35 -21.38 58.40 -16.59
CA LEU A 35 -20.94 57.01 -16.56
C LEU A 35 -21.55 56.28 -17.76
N ARG A 36 -20.81 56.21 -18.87
CA ARG A 36 -21.10 55.29 -19.97
C ARG A 36 -20.80 53.87 -19.48
N PHE A 37 -21.72 53.28 -18.73
CA PHE A 37 -21.75 51.82 -18.57
C PHE A 37 -22.09 51.23 -19.94
N SER A 38 -21.14 50.47 -20.52
CA SER A 38 -21.37 49.74 -21.75
C SER A 38 -22.55 48.79 -21.55
N LEU A 39 -23.58 48.90 -22.39
CA LEU A 39 -24.75 48.00 -22.42
C LEU A 39 -24.32 46.51 -22.48
N ARG A 40 -23.14 46.26 -23.07
CA ARG A 40 -22.48 44.96 -23.18
C ARG A 40 -21.95 44.44 -21.83
N GLY A 41 -21.47 45.31 -20.96
CA GLY A 41 -21.02 44.95 -19.61
C GLY A 41 -22.21 44.64 -18.68
N TYR A 42 -23.29 45.40 -18.81
CA TYR A 42 -24.55 45.09 -18.12
C TYR A 42 -25.15 43.76 -18.61
N GLY A 43 -25.13 43.51 -19.92
CA GLY A 43 -25.57 42.22 -20.47
C GLY A 43 -24.76 41.04 -19.93
N PHE A 44 -23.43 41.17 -19.82
CA PHE A 44 -22.59 40.10 -19.27
C PHE A 44 -22.86 39.85 -17.78
N CYS A 45 -23.09 40.93 -17.01
CA CYS A 45 -23.43 40.84 -15.59
C CYS A 45 -24.82 40.22 -15.37
N MET A 46 -25.82 40.64 -16.14
CA MET A 46 -27.17 40.09 -16.04
C MET A 46 -27.23 38.63 -16.53
N ALA A 47 -26.44 38.25 -17.54
CA ALA A 47 -26.35 36.85 -17.98
C ALA A 47 -25.68 35.95 -16.94
N SER A 48 -24.62 36.43 -16.28
CA SER A 48 -23.96 35.67 -15.20
C SER A 48 -24.85 35.55 -13.96
N LEU A 49 -25.57 36.60 -13.58
CA LEU A 49 -26.60 36.54 -12.54
C LEU A 49 -27.71 35.55 -12.91
N PHE A 50 -28.19 35.58 -14.15
CA PHE A 50 -29.23 34.65 -14.61
C PHE A 50 -28.77 33.19 -14.55
N ILE A 51 -27.54 32.88 -15.01
CA ILE A 51 -26.97 31.53 -14.93
C ILE A 51 -26.83 31.09 -13.46
N PHE A 52 -26.39 31.97 -12.57
CA PHE A 52 -26.23 31.65 -11.15
C PHE A 52 -27.58 31.40 -10.47
N CYS A 53 -28.57 32.26 -10.73
CA CYS A 53 -29.94 32.10 -10.22
C CYS A 53 -30.62 30.85 -10.77
N PHE A 54 -30.46 30.57 -12.08
CA PHE A 54 -31.05 29.40 -12.71
C PHE A 54 -30.37 28.10 -12.25
N GLY A 55 -29.05 28.12 -12.06
CA GLY A 55 -28.30 27.04 -11.45
C GLY A 55 -28.72 26.77 -9.99
N SER A 56 -28.99 27.83 -9.22
CA SER A 56 -29.49 27.71 -7.84
C SER A 56 -30.92 27.16 -7.79
N LEU A 57 -31.80 27.57 -8.72
CA LEU A 57 -33.15 27.02 -8.83
C LEU A 57 -33.12 25.53 -9.21
N PHE A 58 -32.26 25.13 -10.14
CA PHE A 58 -32.07 23.73 -10.52
C PHE A 58 -31.47 22.90 -9.36
N TYR A 59 -30.60 23.51 -8.55
CA TYR A 59 -30.07 22.91 -7.32
C TYR A 59 -31.16 22.67 -6.26
N GLN A 60 -32.09 23.62 -6.11
CA GLN A 60 -33.22 23.49 -5.16
C GLN A 60 -34.27 22.48 -5.64
N LEU A 61 -34.54 22.39 -6.95
CA LEU A 61 -35.54 21.47 -7.51
C LEU A 61 -35.10 20.00 -7.53
N ASN A 62 -33.79 19.72 -7.60
CA ASN A 62 -33.26 18.35 -7.60
C ASN A 62 -32.94 17.79 -6.20
N GLY A 63 -33.36 18.48 -5.13
CA GLY A 63 -33.24 17.97 -3.76
C GLY A 63 -31.82 17.94 -3.18
N GLY A 64 -30.85 18.62 -3.81
CA GLY A 64 -29.49 18.74 -3.28
C GLY A 64 -28.38 18.66 -4.33
N PRO A 65 -27.10 18.64 -3.87
CA PRO A 65 -25.95 18.59 -4.77
C PRO A 65 -25.88 17.26 -5.53
N PRO A 66 -25.47 17.26 -6.82
CA PRO A 66 -25.19 16.04 -7.57
C PRO A 66 -24.14 15.17 -6.87
N ASN A 67 -24.22 13.84 -7.05
CA ASN A 67 -23.34 12.86 -6.39
C ASN A 67 -21.85 13.17 -6.56
N ILE A 68 -21.44 13.74 -7.69
CA ILE A 68 -20.05 14.17 -7.92
C ILE A 68 -19.61 15.24 -6.90
N LEU A 69 -20.49 16.17 -6.52
CA LEU A 69 -20.19 17.18 -5.50
C LEU A 69 -20.23 16.60 -4.07
N LEU A 70 -21.02 15.54 -3.83
CA LEU A 70 -20.99 14.79 -2.58
C LEU A 70 -19.71 13.96 -2.44
N ASP A 71 -19.27 13.31 -3.52
CA ASP A 71 -18.00 12.60 -3.58
C ASP A 71 -16.84 13.57 -3.38
N ILE A 72 -16.85 14.73 -4.04
CA ILE A 72 -15.86 15.78 -3.83
C ILE A 72 -15.89 16.29 -2.38
N ARG A 73 -17.05 16.38 -1.71
CA ARG A 73 -17.17 16.71 -0.28
C ARG A 73 -16.57 15.63 0.62
N GLN A 74 -16.67 14.36 0.25
CA GLN A 74 -16.01 13.26 0.95
C GLN A 74 -14.47 13.34 0.83
N TYR A 75 -13.96 13.83 -0.30
CA TYR A 75 -12.52 14.08 -0.50
C TYR A 75 -12.01 15.39 0.12
N LEU A 76 -12.82 16.44 0.19
CA LEU A 76 -12.42 17.77 0.67
C LEU A 76 -12.76 18.04 2.15
N GLY A 77 -13.57 17.18 2.78
CA GLY A 77 -14.04 17.33 4.15
C GLY A 77 -15.14 18.37 4.31
N GLU A 78 -15.85 18.33 5.44
CA GLU A 78 -16.86 19.33 5.83
C GLU A 78 -16.22 20.73 5.88
N SER A 79 -16.80 21.69 5.15
CA SER A 79 -16.42 23.09 5.27
C SER A 79 -17.12 23.67 6.51
N THR A 80 -16.36 23.91 7.58
CA THR A 80 -16.80 24.73 8.71
C THR A 80 -16.71 26.20 8.31
N TYR A 81 -17.59 26.65 7.41
CA TYR A 81 -17.78 28.07 7.14
C TYR A 81 -18.68 28.68 8.22
N LEU A 82 -18.17 28.69 9.44
CA LEU A 82 -18.59 29.50 10.59
C LEU A 82 -17.65 29.11 11.74
N ASP A 83 -16.50 29.77 11.82
CA ASP A 83 -16.06 30.47 13.02
C ASP A 83 -14.64 31.01 12.86
N ASP A 84 -14.52 32.26 13.25
CA ASP A 84 -13.34 33.11 13.16
C ASP A 84 -12.20 32.67 14.09
N HIS A 85 -10.98 32.88 13.58
CA HIS A 85 -9.70 33.01 14.29
C HIS A 85 -9.04 31.77 14.94
N GLY A 86 -8.34 31.02 14.10
CA GLY A 86 -7.06 30.39 14.45
C GLY A 86 -6.24 30.18 13.17
N PRO A 87 -4.89 30.23 13.20
CA PRO A 87 -4.12 29.74 12.07
C PRO A 87 -4.60 28.31 11.79
N PRO A 88 -4.83 27.95 10.51
CA PRO A 88 -5.29 26.60 10.18
C PRO A 88 -4.34 25.62 10.86
N ALA A 89 -4.87 24.75 11.73
CA ALA A 89 -4.07 23.66 12.28
C ALA A 89 -3.38 22.99 11.09
N PRO A 90 -2.04 22.86 11.08
CA PRO A 90 -1.34 22.31 9.95
C PRO A 90 -1.97 20.95 9.66
N ARG A 91 -2.57 20.82 8.48
CA ARG A 91 -3.20 19.58 8.01
C ARG A 91 -2.09 18.59 7.68
N VAL A 92 -1.40 18.14 8.72
CA VAL A 92 -0.61 16.94 8.68
C VAL A 92 -1.64 15.83 8.76
N LEU A 93 -1.79 15.05 7.68
CA LEU A 93 -2.49 13.76 7.74
C LEU A 93 -2.07 13.07 9.04
N PRO A 94 -2.95 12.45 9.83
CA PRO A 94 -2.52 11.77 11.05
C PRO A 94 -1.61 10.62 10.61
N PHE A 95 -0.31 10.90 10.52
CA PHE A 95 0.69 9.90 10.22
C PHE A 95 0.56 8.87 11.34
N PRO A 96 0.51 7.57 11.00
CA PRO A 96 0.27 6.55 11.99
C PRO A 96 1.36 6.67 13.07
N SER A 97 0.94 6.84 14.32
CA SER A 97 1.85 6.95 15.46
C SER A 97 2.55 5.62 15.77
N GLN A 98 2.04 4.52 15.23
CA GLN A 98 2.55 3.17 15.43
C GLN A 98 2.48 2.40 14.12
N VAL A 99 3.53 1.64 13.82
CA VAL A 99 3.63 0.78 12.65
C VAL A 99 3.92 -0.63 13.12
N VAL A 100 3.06 -1.58 12.76
CA VAL A 100 3.26 -3.00 13.06
C VAL A 100 3.83 -3.69 11.83
N TYR A 101 5.05 -4.20 11.95
CA TYR A 101 5.62 -5.08 10.94
C TYR A 101 5.38 -6.55 11.34
N ASN A 102 4.29 -7.12 10.83
CA ASN A 102 3.96 -8.54 11.02
C ASN A 102 4.93 -9.40 10.18
N ARG A 103 6.06 -9.76 10.77
CA ARG A 103 7.15 -10.51 10.11
C ARG A 103 6.67 -11.90 9.70
N VAL A 104 6.94 -12.26 8.44
CA VAL A 104 6.89 -13.65 7.96
C VAL A 104 8.31 -14.24 7.92
N GLY A 105 8.43 -15.52 8.26
CA GLY A 105 9.70 -16.26 8.23
C GLY A 105 10.26 -16.38 6.80
N LYS A 106 11.59 -16.31 6.64
CA LYS A 106 12.31 -16.51 5.37
C LYS A 106 11.98 -15.54 4.21
N CYS A 107 11.09 -14.57 4.40
CA CYS A 107 10.75 -13.52 3.42
C CYS A 107 11.63 -12.26 3.51
N GLY A 108 12.94 -12.40 3.77
CA GLY A 108 13.83 -11.24 3.96
C GLY A 108 13.56 -10.44 5.25
N SER A 109 12.79 -10.98 6.19
CA SER A 109 12.38 -10.23 7.37
C SER A 109 13.52 -9.86 8.32
N ARG A 110 14.65 -10.57 8.30
CA ARG A 110 15.87 -10.17 9.03
C ARG A 110 16.49 -8.91 8.43
N THR A 111 16.51 -8.80 7.11
CA THR A 111 16.93 -7.60 6.38
C THR A 111 16.13 -6.39 6.81
N VAL A 112 14.79 -6.49 6.80
CA VAL A 112 13.91 -5.36 7.19
C VAL A 112 14.12 -4.97 8.65
N VAL A 113 14.26 -5.93 9.57
CA VAL A 113 14.51 -5.62 10.99
C VAL A 113 15.87 -4.93 11.21
N ILE A 114 16.91 -5.29 10.46
CA ILE A 114 18.19 -4.58 10.52
C ILE A 114 18.04 -3.13 10.04
N LEU A 115 17.31 -2.91 8.93
CA LEU A 115 17.01 -1.56 8.44
C LEU A 115 16.23 -0.74 9.47
N LEU A 116 15.20 -1.33 10.08
CA LEU A 116 14.41 -0.65 11.11
C LEU A 116 15.24 -0.22 12.32
N ARG A 117 16.27 -0.99 12.72
CA ARG A 117 17.19 -0.60 13.79
C ARG A 117 17.99 0.64 13.42
N LEU A 118 18.58 0.64 12.22
CA LEU A 118 19.35 1.79 11.72
C LEU A 118 18.47 3.04 11.54
N LEU A 119 17.25 2.85 11.06
CA LEU A 119 16.27 3.93 10.91
C LEU A 119 15.79 4.46 12.27
N ALA A 120 15.59 3.59 13.26
CA ALA A 120 15.18 3.99 14.61
C ALA A 120 16.24 4.88 15.28
N GLU A 121 17.52 4.51 15.15
CA GLU A 121 18.63 5.31 15.64
C GLU A 121 18.70 6.68 14.95
N ARG A 122 18.47 6.71 13.64
CA ARG A 122 18.54 7.95 12.84
C ARG A 122 17.37 8.89 13.05
N HIS A 123 16.16 8.35 13.09
CA HIS A 123 14.90 9.11 13.12
C HIS A 123 14.28 9.19 14.52
N GLN A 124 14.97 8.63 15.52
CA GLN A 124 14.61 8.71 16.96
C GLN A 124 13.22 8.16 17.30
N PHE A 125 12.77 7.11 16.61
CA PHE A 125 11.53 6.41 16.99
C PHE A 125 11.82 5.15 17.83
N ASN A 126 10.85 4.75 18.65
CA ASN A 126 10.97 3.54 19.46
C ASN A 126 10.74 2.28 18.60
N LEU A 127 11.70 1.35 18.61
CA LEU A 127 11.58 0.05 17.94
C LEU A 127 11.44 -1.06 18.96
N VAL A 128 10.25 -1.63 19.07
CA VAL A 128 9.99 -2.83 19.88
C VAL A 128 10.13 -4.07 19.01
N SER A 129 11.10 -4.93 19.34
CA SER A 129 11.33 -6.20 18.63
C SER A 129 10.68 -7.37 19.38
N SER A 130 10.14 -8.35 18.66
CA SER A 130 9.72 -9.62 19.26
C SER A 130 10.93 -10.54 19.52
N ASP A 131 11.03 -11.11 20.72
CA ASP A 131 12.09 -12.07 21.09
C ASP A 131 11.78 -13.52 20.66
N ILE A 132 10.62 -13.75 20.05
CA ILE A 132 10.20 -15.07 19.59
C ILE A 132 10.98 -15.45 18.33
N HIS A 133 11.81 -16.48 18.43
CA HIS A 133 12.54 -17.05 17.31
C HIS A 133 12.23 -18.54 17.25
N ASN A 134 11.51 -18.96 16.20
CA ASN A 134 11.28 -20.38 15.99
C ASN A 134 12.59 -21.03 15.53
N LYS A 135 13.23 -21.78 16.43
CA LYS A 135 14.45 -22.55 16.12
C LYS A 135 14.06 -23.94 15.69
N THR A 136 13.88 -24.16 14.40
CA THR A 136 13.83 -25.51 13.82
C THR A 136 15.24 -25.92 13.41
N ARG A 137 15.79 -26.93 14.10
CA ARG A 137 17.02 -27.60 13.69
C ARG A 137 16.63 -28.93 13.04
N LEU A 138 16.61 -28.95 11.71
CA LEU A 138 16.33 -30.15 10.93
C LEU A 138 17.48 -31.16 11.07
N THR A 139 17.12 -32.44 11.10
CA THR A 139 18.01 -33.60 11.00
C THR A 139 18.67 -33.67 9.62
N LYS A 140 19.73 -34.48 9.47
CA LYS A 140 20.47 -34.60 8.20
C LYS A 140 19.62 -35.20 7.07
N HIS A 141 18.67 -36.06 7.38
CA HIS A 141 17.78 -36.68 6.39
C HIS A 141 16.65 -35.74 5.93
N GLU A 142 16.22 -34.80 6.78
CA GLU A 142 15.31 -33.71 6.41
C GLU A 142 16.00 -32.61 5.57
N GLN A 143 17.34 -32.65 5.42
CA GLN A 143 18.07 -31.63 4.65
C GLN A 143 18.04 -31.86 3.14
N ASP A 144 17.79 -33.09 2.67
CA ASP A 144 17.52 -33.29 1.24
C ASP A 144 16.06 -32.93 0.96
N ILE A 145 15.90 -31.79 0.29
CA ILE A 145 14.60 -31.23 -0.03
C ILE A 145 13.78 -32.17 -0.92
N ASN A 146 14.41 -32.93 -1.83
CA ASN A 146 13.71 -33.85 -2.72
C ASN A 146 13.13 -35.03 -1.97
N VAL A 147 13.95 -35.65 -1.12
CA VAL A 147 13.51 -36.74 -0.23
C VAL A 147 12.38 -36.24 0.67
N CYS A 148 12.52 -35.04 1.25
CA CYS A 148 11.49 -34.48 2.12
C CYS A 148 10.13 -34.32 1.42
N ILE A 149 10.14 -33.86 0.16
CA ILE A 149 8.92 -33.67 -0.61
C ILE A 149 8.34 -35.01 -1.07
N LEU A 150 9.15 -35.84 -1.73
CA LEU A 150 8.70 -37.07 -2.39
C LEU A 150 8.27 -38.13 -1.36
N GLU A 151 8.99 -38.25 -0.24
CA GLU A 151 8.63 -39.15 0.88
C GLU A 151 7.59 -38.54 1.83
N ASN A 152 7.05 -37.36 1.50
CA ASN A 152 5.96 -36.71 2.25
C ASN A 152 6.28 -36.49 3.74
N TYR A 153 7.50 -36.04 4.06
CA TYR A 153 7.84 -35.72 5.45
C TYR A 153 7.03 -34.52 5.96
N PRO A 154 6.73 -34.46 7.28
CA PRO A 154 5.86 -33.44 7.83
C PRO A 154 6.29 -32.00 7.55
N GLU A 155 7.60 -31.72 7.50
CA GLU A 155 8.15 -30.38 7.21
C GLU A 155 7.87 -29.89 5.79
N CYS A 156 7.71 -30.83 4.83
CA CYS A 156 7.44 -30.56 3.42
C CYS A 156 6.05 -31.04 2.99
N SER A 157 5.12 -31.14 3.94
CA SER A 157 3.75 -31.58 3.72
C SER A 157 2.76 -30.69 4.48
N ASN A 158 1.50 -30.70 4.05
CA ASN A 158 0.45 -29.99 4.78
C ASN A 158 0.17 -30.71 6.12
N PRO A 159 -0.11 -29.96 7.20
CA PRO A 159 -0.36 -28.51 7.23
C PRO A 159 0.92 -27.64 7.40
N ARG A 160 2.11 -28.19 7.64
CA ARG A 160 3.31 -27.36 7.94
C ARG A 160 3.78 -26.50 6.76
N LEU A 161 3.53 -26.94 5.53
CA LEU A 161 3.78 -26.15 4.32
C LEU A 161 2.84 -24.94 4.15
N PHE A 162 1.68 -24.95 4.80
CA PHE A 162 0.70 -23.88 4.75
C PHE A 162 0.96 -22.91 5.89
N TYR A 163 1.77 -21.89 5.62
CA TYR A 163 2.30 -21.00 6.66
C TYR A 163 2.26 -19.53 6.30
N ILE A 164 2.09 -19.10 5.04
CA ILE A 164 2.01 -17.67 4.71
C ILE A 164 0.57 -17.19 4.92
N ILE A 165 -0.41 -17.84 4.29
CA ILE A 165 -1.84 -17.51 4.44
C ILE A 165 -2.27 -17.38 5.91
N PRO A 166 -1.91 -18.29 6.84
CA PRO A 166 -2.27 -18.13 8.26
C PRO A 166 -1.84 -16.80 8.89
N TYR A 167 -0.68 -16.22 8.51
CA TYR A 167 -0.22 -14.93 9.05
C TYR A 167 -1.13 -13.77 8.65
N PHE A 168 -1.76 -13.86 7.47
CA PHE A 168 -2.67 -12.85 6.95
C PHE A 168 -4.13 -13.14 7.30
N CYS A 169 -4.52 -14.41 7.36
CA CYS A 169 -5.86 -14.86 7.74
C CYS A 169 -6.18 -14.52 9.21
N GLY A 170 -5.17 -14.61 10.10
CA GLY A 170 -5.29 -14.25 11.51
C GLY A 170 -5.53 -15.45 12.43
N GLN A 171 -6.14 -15.20 13.59
CA GLN A 171 -6.20 -16.15 14.70
C GLN A 171 -7.44 -17.07 14.66
N HIS A 172 -8.28 -16.96 13.64
CA HIS A 172 -9.47 -17.81 13.52
C HIS A 172 -9.05 -19.30 13.38
N PRO A 173 -9.74 -20.26 14.01
CA PRO A 173 -9.35 -21.67 13.94
C PRO A 173 -9.24 -22.22 12.52
N GLN A 174 -10.12 -21.80 11.61
CA GLN A 174 -10.10 -22.20 10.20
C GLN A 174 -8.86 -21.69 9.44
N CYS A 175 -8.13 -20.69 9.96
CA CYS A 175 -6.88 -20.23 9.35
C CYS A 175 -5.73 -21.25 9.47
N ARG A 176 -5.87 -22.29 10.31
CA ARG A 176 -4.83 -23.30 10.53
C ARG A 176 -4.82 -24.39 9.46
N GLU A 177 -5.92 -24.54 8.73
CA GLU A 177 -6.09 -25.58 7.74
C GLU A 177 -6.08 -25.00 6.32
N PRO A 178 -5.38 -25.63 5.37
CA PRO A 178 -5.40 -25.21 3.98
C PRO A 178 -6.82 -25.31 3.40
N GLY A 179 -7.35 -24.19 2.88
CA GLY A 179 -8.68 -24.19 2.29
C GLY A 179 -9.05 -22.83 1.69
N GLN A 180 -10.07 -22.86 0.83
CA GLN A 180 -10.57 -21.66 0.14
C GLN A 180 -10.98 -20.55 1.13
N TRP A 181 -11.61 -20.93 2.23
CA TRP A 181 -12.04 -19.96 3.25
C TRP A 181 -10.87 -19.17 3.84
N ALA A 182 -9.78 -19.86 4.21
CA ALA A 182 -8.60 -19.22 4.80
C ALA A 182 -7.89 -18.30 3.79
N LEU A 183 -7.81 -18.74 2.53
CA LEU A 183 -7.28 -17.97 1.41
C LEU A 183 -8.07 -16.66 1.21
N GLU A 184 -9.38 -16.74 1.04
CA GLU A 184 -10.21 -15.56 0.79
C GLU A 184 -10.24 -14.62 1.99
N ARG A 185 -10.25 -15.16 3.21
CA ARG A 185 -10.13 -14.35 4.43
C ARG A 185 -8.78 -13.62 4.51
N ALA A 186 -7.68 -14.27 4.13
CA ALA A 186 -6.38 -13.62 4.05
C ALA A 186 -6.35 -12.51 3.00
N LYS A 187 -6.90 -12.75 1.79
CA LYS A 187 -7.01 -11.72 0.75
C LYS A 187 -7.82 -10.51 1.22
N GLN A 188 -8.96 -10.76 1.88
CA GLN A 188 -9.79 -9.70 2.47
C GLN A 188 -9.00 -8.89 3.52
N ASN A 189 -8.34 -9.57 4.46
CA ASN A 189 -7.58 -8.90 5.50
C ASN A 189 -6.47 -8.01 4.93
N VAL A 190 -5.80 -8.43 3.85
CA VAL A 190 -4.80 -7.62 3.14
C VAL A 190 -5.41 -6.31 2.64
N LEU A 191 -6.58 -6.37 2.02
CA LEU A 191 -7.25 -5.18 1.47
C LEU A 191 -7.75 -4.22 2.55
N GLU A 192 -8.24 -4.77 3.66
CA GLU A 192 -8.92 -3.99 4.70
C GLU A 192 -7.96 -3.46 5.77
N ASN A 193 -6.90 -4.22 6.11
CA ASN A 193 -6.13 -3.99 7.34
C ASN A 193 -4.64 -3.72 7.13
N PHE A 194 -4.10 -3.92 5.92
CA PHE A 194 -2.68 -3.70 5.64
C PHE A 194 -2.47 -2.42 4.84
N LEU A 195 -1.57 -1.55 5.31
CA LEU A 195 -1.15 -0.37 4.55
C LEU A 195 -0.44 -0.75 3.24
N ILE A 196 0.45 -1.74 3.32
CA ILE A 196 1.20 -2.27 2.18
C ILE A 196 1.70 -3.69 2.51
N VAL A 197 1.66 -4.57 1.51
CA VAL A 197 2.34 -5.87 1.54
C VAL A 197 3.28 -5.92 0.34
N GLY A 198 4.57 -6.11 0.60
CA GLY A 198 5.61 -6.13 -0.42
C GLY A 198 6.07 -7.55 -0.78
N ILE A 199 6.74 -7.67 -1.92
CA ILE A 199 7.39 -8.90 -2.39
C ILE A 199 8.93 -8.76 -2.33
N LEU A 200 9.61 -9.86 -2.03
CA LEU A 200 11.06 -9.85 -1.78
C LEU A 200 11.87 -9.58 -3.06
N GLU A 201 11.34 -10.03 -4.19
CA GLU A 201 11.91 -9.92 -5.53
C GLU A 201 12.05 -8.46 -5.98
N GLU A 202 11.25 -7.56 -5.39
CA GLU A 202 11.21 -6.13 -5.68
C GLU A 202 11.42 -5.29 -4.41
N LEU A 203 12.29 -5.76 -3.50
CA LEU A 203 12.51 -5.12 -2.20
C LEU A 203 12.86 -3.62 -2.28
N GLU A 204 13.64 -3.17 -3.27
CA GLU A 204 13.94 -1.74 -3.43
C GLU A 204 12.68 -0.90 -3.69
N ASP A 205 11.73 -1.41 -4.49
CA ASP A 205 10.47 -0.73 -4.75
C ASP A 205 9.56 -0.73 -3.50
N VAL A 206 9.62 -1.80 -2.70
CA VAL A 206 8.93 -1.86 -1.39
C VAL A 206 9.48 -0.77 -0.46
N LEU A 207 10.81 -0.64 -0.36
CA LEU A 207 11.45 0.38 0.47
C LEU A 207 11.12 1.79 0.00
N LEU A 208 11.10 2.03 -1.31
CA LEU A 208 10.70 3.31 -1.88
C LEU A 208 9.24 3.67 -1.57
N LEU A 209 8.33 2.70 -1.67
CA LEU A 209 6.93 2.91 -1.29
C LEU A 209 6.79 3.20 0.20
N LEU A 210 7.51 2.48 1.06
CA LEU A 210 7.52 2.75 2.50
C LEU A 210 8.04 4.16 2.81
N GLU A 211 9.09 4.61 2.14
CA GLU A 211 9.59 6.00 2.27
C GLU A 211 8.53 7.04 1.89
N ARG A 212 7.71 6.77 0.87
CA ARG A 212 6.63 7.68 0.46
C ARG A 212 5.41 7.65 1.38
N LEU A 213 5.03 6.48 1.87
CA LEU A 213 3.84 6.29 2.71
C LEU A 213 4.10 6.66 4.18
N LEU A 214 5.31 6.42 4.66
CA LEU A 214 5.71 6.55 6.06
C LEU A 214 7.04 7.32 6.17
N PRO A 215 7.12 8.57 5.67
CA PRO A 215 8.38 9.31 5.59
C PRO A 215 9.05 9.50 6.95
N HIS A 216 8.29 9.70 8.03
CA HIS A 216 8.84 9.83 9.39
C HIS A 216 9.65 8.62 9.85
N TYR A 217 9.35 7.42 9.33
CA TYR A 217 10.04 6.18 9.70
C TYR A 217 11.07 5.76 8.65
N PHE A 218 10.82 6.03 7.37
CA PHE A 218 11.57 5.43 6.25
C PHE A 218 12.30 6.44 5.36
N THR A 219 12.38 7.72 5.72
CA THR A 219 13.20 8.69 4.98
C THR A 219 14.63 8.18 4.85
N ASP A 220 15.19 8.26 3.64
CA ASP A 220 16.55 7.87 3.28
C ASP A 220 16.84 6.35 3.38
N VAL A 221 15.80 5.51 3.45
CA VAL A 221 15.95 4.06 3.64
C VAL A 221 16.76 3.39 2.52
N LEU A 222 16.62 3.84 1.27
CA LEU A 222 17.34 3.25 0.14
C LEU A 222 18.86 3.48 0.23
N ASN A 223 19.27 4.66 0.70
CA ASN A 223 20.68 4.96 0.90
C ASN A 223 21.25 4.15 2.07
N ILE A 224 20.47 3.99 3.16
CA ILE A 224 20.84 3.11 4.28
C ILE A 224 20.97 1.66 3.81
N TYR A 225 20.04 1.17 2.98
CA TYR A 225 20.07 -0.19 2.42
C TYR A 225 21.28 -0.43 1.51
N LYS A 226 21.75 0.60 0.81
CA LYS A 226 22.95 0.51 -0.05
C LYS A 226 24.27 0.77 0.70
N SER A 227 24.19 1.16 1.97
CA SER A 227 25.35 1.52 2.80
C SER A 227 26.24 0.31 3.14
N PRO A 228 27.56 0.53 3.35
CA PRO A 228 28.48 -0.53 3.75
C PRO A 228 28.11 -1.14 5.12
N ASP A 229 27.61 -0.32 6.05
CA ASP A 229 27.19 -0.74 7.39
C ASP A 229 26.07 -1.77 7.31
N TYR A 230 25.06 -1.50 6.47
CA TYR A 230 23.99 -2.45 6.21
C TYR A 230 24.52 -3.71 5.52
N ARG A 231 25.35 -3.59 4.47
CA ARG A 231 25.86 -4.76 3.71
C ARG A 231 26.60 -5.75 4.60
N LYS A 232 27.37 -5.28 5.57
CA LYS A 232 28.06 -6.12 6.56
C LYS A 232 27.08 -7.00 7.34
N MET A 233 25.94 -6.45 7.73
CA MET A 233 24.89 -7.16 8.48
C MET A 233 23.99 -8.02 7.60
N GLY A 234 23.62 -7.53 6.42
CA GLY A 234 22.74 -8.19 5.46
C GLY A 234 23.31 -9.51 4.93
N ASN A 235 24.61 -9.58 4.71
CA ASN A 235 25.29 -10.78 4.21
C ASN A 235 25.15 -12.00 5.16
N MET A 236 24.91 -11.77 6.45
CA MET A 236 24.76 -12.84 7.44
C MET A 236 23.35 -13.47 7.45
N THR A 237 22.43 -12.99 6.62
CA THR A 237 21.02 -13.44 6.62
C THR A 237 20.73 -14.55 5.62
N GLY A 238 21.66 -14.84 4.71
CA GLY A 238 21.53 -15.86 3.69
C GLY A 238 21.48 -17.28 4.27
N THR A 239 20.62 -18.12 3.70
CA THR A 239 20.66 -19.57 4.01
C THR A 239 21.77 -20.23 3.20
N VAL A 240 22.63 -20.96 3.90
CA VAL A 240 23.78 -21.69 3.34
C VAL A 240 23.31 -23.06 2.82
N ARG A 241 23.98 -23.61 1.78
CA ARG A 241 23.67 -24.93 1.17
C ARG A 241 22.21 -25.08 0.70
N LYS A 242 21.74 -24.10 -0.09
CA LYS A 242 20.45 -24.23 -0.76
C LYS A 242 20.55 -25.21 -1.92
N HIS A 243 19.67 -26.19 -1.96
CA HIS A 243 19.48 -27.07 -3.11
C HIS A 243 18.13 -26.76 -3.75
N THR A 244 18.14 -26.62 -5.08
CA THR A 244 16.89 -26.49 -5.84
C THR A 244 16.25 -27.89 -5.95
N PRO A 245 14.94 -28.03 -5.68
CA PRO A 245 14.27 -29.32 -5.86
C PRO A 245 14.25 -29.77 -7.33
N THR A 246 14.10 -31.08 -7.54
CA THR A 246 13.91 -31.69 -8.86
C THR A 246 12.55 -31.30 -9.45
N LEU A 247 12.38 -31.49 -10.75
CA LEU A 247 11.14 -31.16 -11.45
C LEU A 247 9.92 -31.91 -10.87
N GLU A 248 10.10 -33.19 -10.57
CA GLU A 248 9.09 -34.05 -9.95
C GLU A 248 8.71 -33.54 -8.56
N ALA A 249 9.70 -33.23 -7.71
CA ALA A 249 9.44 -32.67 -6.39
C ALA A 249 8.75 -31.29 -6.48
N LEU A 250 9.12 -30.45 -7.45
CA LEU A 250 8.46 -29.17 -7.68
C LEU A 250 7.00 -29.32 -8.09
N GLN A 251 6.65 -30.32 -8.91
CA GLN A 251 5.26 -30.63 -9.28
C GLN A 251 4.43 -30.96 -8.04
N VAL A 252 4.94 -31.86 -7.20
CA VAL A 252 4.28 -32.24 -5.93
C VAL A 252 4.09 -31.03 -5.03
N LEU A 253 5.13 -30.21 -4.85
CA LEU A 253 5.04 -28.98 -4.06
C LEU A 253 4.02 -27.99 -4.63
N TYR A 254 3.97 -27.82 -5.95
CA TYR A 254 3.04 -26.89 -6.58
C TYR A 254 1.59 -27.25 -6.25
N HIS A 255 1.23 -28.54 -6.34
CA HIS A 255 -0.10 -29.00 -5.94
C HIS A 255 -0.37 -28.80 -4.44
N ARG A 256 0.59 -29.14 -3.56
CA ARG A 256 0.46 -28.97 -2.11
C ARG A 256 0.30 -27.50 -1.70
N MET A 257 0.94 -26.59 -2.42
CA MET A 257 1.00 -25.15 -2.14
C MET A 257 0.07 -24.31 -3.02
N ARG A 258 -0.89 -24.90 -3.73
CA ARG A 258 -1.75 -24.18 -4.70
C ARG A 258 -2.37 -22.89 -4.15
N TYR A 259 -2.84 -22.92 -2.90
CA TYR A 259 -3.43 -21.75 -2.25
C TYR A 259 -2.39 -20.68 -1.94
N GLU A 260 -1.19 -21.06 -1.50
CA GLU A 260 -0.08 -20.13 -1.23
C GLU A 260 0.35 -19.42 -2.52
N TYR A 261 0.36 -20.13 -3.65
CA TYR A 261 0.63 -19.55 -4.97
C TYR A 261 -0.45 -18.56 -5.40
N ASP A 262 -1.73 -18.89 -5.25
CA ASP A 262 -2.83 -17.96 -5.51
C ASP A 262 -2.69 -16.70 -4.65
N PHE A 263 -2.48 -16.87 -3.34
CA PHE A 263 -2.28 -15.75 -2.43
C PHE A 263 -1.08 -14.88 -2.82
N TYR A 264 0.07 -15.48 -3.14
CA TYR A 264 1.25 -14.74 -3.60
C TYR A 264 0.97 -13.93 -4.87
N ASN A 265 0.31 -14.54 -5.87
CA ASN A 265 -0.03 -13.85 -7.11
C ASN A 265 -0.98 -12.66 -6.85
N PHE A 266 -1.98 -12.85 -5.99
CA PHE A 266 -2.84 -11.77 -5.53
C PHE A 266 -2.04 -10.63 -4.87
N ILE A 267 -1.13 -10.93 -3.93
CA ILE A 267 -0.27 -9.94 -3.28
C ILE A 267 0.59 -9.18 -4.31
N ARG A 268 1.22 -9.91 -5.23
CA ARG A 268 2.05 -9.32 -6.30
C ARG A 268 1.22 -8.34 -7.12
N ASP A 269 0.03 -8.74 -7.54
CA ASP A 269 -0.83 -7.92 -8.36
C ASP A 269 -1.31 -6.67 -7.61
N GLN A 270 -1.68 -6.79 -6.32
CA GLN A 270 -1.98 -5.63 -5.46
C GLN A 270 -0.79 -4.68 -5.30
N PHE A 271 0.41 -5.21 -5.08
CA PHE A 271 1.63 -4.43 -4.97
C PHE A 271 1.94 -3.66 -6.27
N HIS A 272 1.81 -4.32 -7.42
CA HIS A 272 1.99 -3.67 -8.73
C HIS A 272 0.92 -2.62 -9.03
N LEU A 273 -0.33 -2.85 -8.63
CA LEU A 273 -1.38 -1.84 -8.71
C LEU A 273 -1.05 -0.61 -7.87
N MET A 274 -0.54 -0.79 -6.65
CA MET A 274 -0.12 0.32 -5.79
C MET A 274 1.05 1.12 -6.39
N LYS A 275 2.06 0.42 -6.93
CA LYS A 275 3.18 1.07 -7.66
C LYS A 275 2.66 1.97 -8.79
N LYS A 276 1.74 1.46 -9.61
CA LYS A 276 1.12 2.21 -10.71
C LYS A 276 0.37 3.45 -10.21
N LYS A 277 -0.43 3.31 -9.15
CA LYS A 277 -1.19 4.42 -8.54
C LYS A 277 -0.30 5.56 -8.05
N ILE A 278 0.89 5.25 -7.53
CA ILE A 278 1.86 6.23 -7.01
C ILE A 278 2.84 6.70 -8.10
N GLY A 279 2.68 6.23 -9.34
CA GLY A 279 3.49 6.66 -10.48
C GLY A 279 4.89 6.04 -10.53
N LEU A 280 5.13 4.93 -9.82
CA LEU A 280 6.37 4.18 -9.92
C LEU A 280 6.36 3.32 -11.20
N LYS A 281 7.33 3.56 -12.09
CA LYS A 281 7.51 2.77 -13.31
C LYS A 281 8.01 1.37 -12.91
N SER A 282 7.27 0.34 -13.27
CA SER A 282 7.78 -1.03 -13.19
C SER A 282 8.89 -1.19 -14.22
N VAL A 283 10.10 -1.55 -13.78
CA VAL A 283 11.06 -2.15 -14.71
C VAL A 283 10.46 -3.48 -15.14
N SER A 284 10.16 -3.63 -16.43
CA SER A 284 9.68 -4.88 -16.99
C SER A 284 10.80 -5.91 -16.91
N ARG A 285 10.92 -6.62 -15.78
CA ARG A 285 11.67 -7.85 -15.75
C ARG A 285 10.79 -8.94 -16.35
N PRO A 286 11.33 -9.81 -17.24
CA PRO A 286 10.60 -10.98 -17.66
C PRO A 286 10.17 -11.76 -16.40
N PRO A 287 9.00 -12.42 -16.43
CA PRO A 287 8.58 -13.23 -15.30
C PRO A 287 9.70 -14.21 -14.93
N SER A 288 9.92 -14.40 -13.63
CA SER A 288 10.92 -15.33 -13.12
C SER A 288 10.71 -16.72 -13.75
N HIS A 289 11.76 -17.55 -13.76
CA HIS A 289 11.78 -18.96 -14.23
C HIS A 289 10.54 -19.81 -13.85
N GLN A 290 9.77 -19.38 -12.85
CA GLN A 290 8.49 -19.93 -12.45
C GLN A 290 7.44 -19.93 -13.58
N ALA A 291 7.36 -18.90 -14.41
CA ALA A 291 6.37 -18.85 -15.49
C ALA A 291 6.69 -19.85 -16.63
N SER A 292 7.96 -20.12 -16.92
CA SER A 292 8.33 -21.15 -17.89
C SER A 292 8.07 -22.56 -17.35
N PHE A 293 8.36 -22.81 -16.07
CA PHE A 293 8.06 -24.09 -15.42
C PHE A 293 6.55 -24.38 -15.36
N LEU A 294 5.72 -23.39 -15.01
CA LEU A 294 4.26 -23.54 -14.98
C LEU A 294 3.67 -23.76 -16.38
N ARG A 295 4.25 -23.10 -17.39
CA ARG A 295 3.90 -23.33 -18.79
C ARG A 295 4.27 -24.76 -19.23
N ASP A 296 5.45 -25.25 -18.86
CA ASP A 296 5.89 -26.61 -19.17
C ASP A 296 5.08 -27.69 -18.42
N LEU A 297 4.61 -27.41 -17.19
CA LEU A 297 3.65 -28.26 -16.48
C LEU A 297 2.31 -28.31 -17.20
N SER A 298 1.78 -27.15 -17.59
CA SER A 298 0.50 -27.05 -18.29
C SER A 298 0.52 -27.76 -19.65
N LEU A 299 1.69 -27.88 -20.29
CA LEU A 299 1.87 -28.63 -21.54
C LEU A 299 2.04 -30.14 -21.33
N ARG A 300 2.33 -30.60 -20.10
CA ARG A 300 2.56 -32.01 -19.74
C ARG A 300 1.39 -32.67 -19.03
N THR A 301 0.41 -31.90 -18.57
CA THR A 301 -0.80 -32.44 -17.98
C THR A 301 -1.75 -32.77 -19.13
N PRO A 302 -2.13 -34.05 -19.38
CA PRO A 302 -3.22 -34.33 -20.31
C PRO A 302 -4.48 -33.61 -19.81
N GLU A 303 -5.24 -32.99 -20.70
CA GLU A 303 -6.59 -32.52 -20.36
C GLU A 303 -7.39 -33.68 -19.78
N PRO A 304 -8.24 -33.46 -18.76
CA PRO A 304 -9.16 -34.49 -18.32
C PRO A 304 -10.00 -34.91 -19.52
N LEU A 305 -10.09 -36.21 -19.77
CA LEU A 305 -11.03 -36.77 -20.73
C LEU A 305 -12.44 -36.34 -20.28
N ASP A 306 -13.21 -35.80 -21.22
CA ASP A 306 -14.61 -35.47 -21.01
C ASP A 306 -15.34 -36.72 -20.47
N GLU A 307 -15.99 -36.61 -19.31
CA GLU A 307 -16.66 -37.69 -18.57
C GLU A 307 -17.93 -38.23 -19.27
N ASP A 308 -18.10 -38.01 -20.58
CA ASP A 308 -19.35 -38.28 -21.30
C ASP A 308 -19.31 -39.48 -22.27
N GLU A 309 -18.19 -40.22 -22.39
CA GLU A 309 -18.10 -41.39 -23.32
C GLU A 309 -17.88 -42.76 -22.65
N GLU A 310 -17.79 -42.88 -21.32
CA GLU A 310 -17.57 -44.19 -20.66
C GLU A 310 -18.86 -44.93 -20.23
N LEU A 311 -20.05 -44.35 -20.44
CA LEU A 311 -21.30 -44.93 -19.90
C LEU A 311 -21.99 -45.99 -20.78
N GLU A 312 -21.54 -46.24 -22.02
CA GLU A 312 -22.18 -47.23 -22.91
C GLU A 312 -21.45 -48.59 -23.00
N THR A 313 -20.17 -48.68 -22.60
CA THR A 313 -19.38 -49.92 -22.74
C THR A 313 -19.49 -50.89 -21.55
N ASP A 314 -19.95 -50.44 -20.37
CA ASP A 314 -19.98 -51.28 -19.16
C ASP A 314 -21.28 -52.09 -18.98
N LEU A 315 -22.26 -51.97 -19.89
CA LEU A 315 -23.53 -52.69 -19.83
C LEU A 315 -23.55 -54.01 -20.62
N GLU A 316 -22.56 -54.28 -21.48
CA GLU A 316 -22.51 -55.53 -22.27
C GLU A 316 -21.68 -56.64 -21.60
N ASP A 317 -20.68 -56.30 -20.76
CA ASP A 317 -19.81 -57.30 -20.13
C ASP A 317 -20.36 -57.93 -18.84
N ALA A 318 -21.44 -57.40 -18.28
CA ALA A 318 -22.08 -57.95 -17.07
C ALA A 318 -22.97 -59.19 -17.32
N ASN A 319 -23.26 -59.53 -18.58
CA ASN A 319 -24.14 -60.66 -18.93
C ASN A 319 -23.41 -61.97 -19.27
N SER A 320 -22.09 -62.04 -19.14
CA SER A 320 -21.30 -63.20 -19.57
C SER A 320 -20.97 -64.22 -18.45
N TRP A 321 -21.31 -63.94 -17.17
CA TRP A 321 -20.92 -64.81 -16.03
C TRP A 321 -22.07 -65.40 -15.20
N LEU A 322 -23.28 -65.55 -15.76
CA LEU A 322 -24.39 -66.26 -15.10
C LEU A 322 -25.07 -67.29 -16.00
N VAL A 323 -24.37 -68.37 -16.40
CA VAL A 323 -25.01 -69.67 -16.69
C VAL A 323 -24.08 -70.83 -16.30
N GLN A 324 -24.51 -71.54 -15.24
CA GLN A 324 -24.02 -72.81 -14.69
C GLN A 324 -24.37 -74.01 -15.62
N PRO A 325 -23.79 -75.23 -15.44
CA PRO A 325 -24.13 -76.13 -14.32
C PRO A 325 -22.94 -76.51 -13.42
#